data_AF-A0AAJ2Z151-F1
#
_entry.id   AF-A0AAJ2Z151-F1
#
_cell.length_a   1.000
_cell.length_b   1.000
_cell.length_c   1.000
_cell.angle_alpha   90.00
_cell.angle_beta   90.00
_cell.angle_gamma   90.00
#
_symmetry.space_group_name_H-M   'P 1'
#
loop_
_entity.id
_entity.type
_entity.pdbx_description
1 polymer ?
#
loop_
_entity_poly.entity_id
_entity_poly.type
_entity_poly.pdbx_seq_one_letter_code
_entity_poly.pdbx_strand_id
1 'polypeptide(L)'
;AFAMATVVGGAMFGDNLSMISDTTIAAVRTQKTQMSDKFKVNFRIVVPGAIVTIFVLWWLSHGYDVTQTKTYDFEWVKVVPYLLVLILAVIGINVVLVLLGGILLSSLIGLIDGSFDLGGLLKAASEGVLGMQDIAMIALLIGGM
;
A
#
# COMPACT_ATOMS: atom_id res chain seq x y z
N ALA A 1 13.58 15.04 -3.65
CA ALA A 1 13.40 14.95 -2.19
C ALA A 1 11.94 15.19 -1.79
N PHE A 2 11.35 16.35 -2.09
CA PHE A 2 9.95 16.68 -1.74
C PHE A 2 8.92 15.66 -2.24
N ALA A 3 8.94 15.31 -3.54
CA ALA A 3 8.00 14.34 -4.10
C ALA A 3 8.06 12.96 -3.41
N MET A 4 9.26 12.44 -3.14
CA MET A 4 9.42 11.17 -2.41
C MET A 4 8.90 11.28 -0.97
N ALA A 5 9.20 12.36 -0.26
CA ALA A 5 8.70 12.58 1.10
C ALA A 5 7.17 12.69 1.13
N THR A 6 6.55 13.35 0.14
CA THR A 6 5.10 13.43 -0.01
C THR A 6 4.48 12.07 -0.30
N VAL A 7 5.06 11.27 -1.19
CA VAL A 7 4.57 9.94 -1.53
C VAL A 7 4.70 8.99 -0.33
N VAL A 8 5.86 8.96 0.33
CA VAL A 8 6.09 8.13 1.52
C VAL A 8 5.17 8.55 2.67
N GLY A 9 5.06 9.85 2.96
CA GLY A 9 4.16 10.37 3.99
C GLY A 9 2.69 10.08 3.71
N GLY A 10 2.27 10.22 2.44
CA GLY A 10 0.92 9.86 1.99
C GLY A 10 0.63 8.37 2.10
N ALA A 11 1.61 7.52 1.76
CA ALA A 11 1.50 6.07 1.91
C ALA A 11 1.36 5.66 3.39
N MET A 12 2.17 6.24 4.28
CA MET A 12 2.07 5.99 5.73
C MET A 12 0.76 6.52 6.33
N PHE A 13 0.24 7.65 5.82
CA PHE A 13 -1.09 8.14 6.16
C PHE A 13 -2.18 7.14 5.74
N GLY A 14 -2.10 6.65 4.50
CA GLY A 14 -3.04 5.68 3.95
C GLY A 14 -3.05 4.35 4.69
N ASP A 15 -1.88 3.81 5.03
CA ASP A 15 -1.77 2.55 5.79
C ASP A 15 -2.41 2.65 7.18
N ASN A 16 -2.27 3.78 7.87
CA ASN A 16 -2.92 4.02 9.17
C ASN A 16 -4.45 4.10 9.10
N LEU A 17 -5.01 4.42 7.93
CA LEU A 17 -6.44 4.38 7.66
C LEU A 17 -6.88 3.08 6.99
N SER A 18 -5.94 2.21 6.60
CA SER A 18 -6.27 0.96 5.95
C SER A 18 -7.04 0.06 6.92
N MET A 19 -8.24 -0.32 6.49
CA MET A 19 -9.01 -1.37 7.14
C MET A 19 -8.35 -2.75 6.98
N ILE A 20 -7.26 -2.86 6.22
CA ILE A 20 -6.53 -4.11 5.98
C ILE A 20 -5.05 -3.91 6.33
N SER A 21 -4.76 -3.09 7.35
CA SER A 21 -3.42 -3.01 7.94
C SER A 21 -3.28 -4.06 9.04
N ASP A 22 -2.11 -4.66 9.18
CA ASP A 22 -1.79 -5.67 10.20
C ASP A 22 -2.11 -5.15 11.62
N THR A 23 -1.78 -3.88 11.88
CA THR A 23 -2.09 -3.23 13.16
C THR A 23 -3.60 -3.07 13.38
N THR A 24 -4.40 -2.96 12.31
CA THR A 24 -5.86 -2.86 12.36
C THR A 24 -6.48 -4.19 12.66
N ILE A 25 -6.07 -5.24 11.95
CA ILE A 25 -6.54 -6.60 12.19
C ILE A 25 -6.16 -7.04 13.62
N ALA A 26 -4.92 -6.80 14.04
CA ALA A 26 -4.45 -7.16 15.38
C ALA A 26 -5.18 -6.40 16.49
N ALA A 27 -5.34 -5.07 16.37
CA ALA A 27 -6.03 -4.27 17.38
C ALA A 27 -7.51 -4.68 17.53
N VAL A 28 -8.20 -4.91 16.42
CA VAL A 28 -9.64 -5.21 16.44
C VAL A 28 -9.90 -6.63 16.95
N ARG A 29 -9.03 -7.60 16.62
CA ARG A 29 -9.10 -8.97 17.17
C ARG A 29 -8.78 -9.02 18.66
N THR A 30 -7.76 -8.30 19.12
CA THR A 30 -7.36 -8.27 20.54
C THR A 30 -8.38 -7.53 21.39
N GLN A 31 -8.92 -6.42 20.90
CA GLN A 31 -9.90 -5.59 21.60
C GLN A 31 -11.36 -6.03 21.39
N LYS A 32 -11.61 -7.05 20.55
CA LYS A 32 -12.96 -7.55 20.19
C LYS A 32 -13.92 -6.44 19.73
N THR A 33 -13.39 -5.44 19.03
CA THR A 33 -14.18 -4.34 18.46
C THR A 33 -14.50 -4.61 16.99
N GLN A 34 -15.17 -3.69 16.31
CA GLN A 34 -15.34 -3.76 14.85
C GLN A 34 -14.26 -2.94 14.15
N MET A 35 -13.88 -3.35 12.93
CA MET A 35 -12.90 -2.63 12.10
C MET A 35 -13.34 -1.20 11.80
N SER A 36 -14.65 -0.98 11.65
CA SER A 36 -15.26 0.33 11.43
C SER A 36 -15.03 1.31 12.58
N ASP A 37 -14.97 0.82 13.82
CA ASP A 37 -14.81 1.67 15.00
C ASP A 37 -13.37 2.16 15.12
N LYS A 38 -12.40 1.27 14.84
CA LYS A 38 -10.99 1.68 14.72
C LYS A 38 -10.81 2.70 13.60
N PHE A 39 -11.41 2.47 12.43
CA PHE A 39 -11.31 3.40 11.30
C PHE A 39 -11.83 4.79 11.65
N LYS A 40 -13.02 4.91 12.27
CA LYS A 40 -13.60 6.21 12.66
C LYS A 40 -12.70 6.98 13.62
N VAL A 41 -12.12 6.31 14.60
CA VAL A 41 -11.23 6.95 15.60
C VAL A 41 -9.93 7.38 14.93
N ASN A 42 -9.27 6.50 14.17
CA ASN A 42 -8.06 6.86 13.44
C ASN A 42 -8.30 8.02 12.47
N PHE A 43 -9.39 7.98 11.71
CA PHE A 43 -9.74 9.06 10.80
C PHE A 43 -9.84 10.41 11.52
N ARG A 44 -10.50 10.45 12.67
CA ARG A 44 -10.68 11.69 13.45
C ARG A 44 -9.37 12.25 14.01
N ILE A 45 -8.39 11.40 14.30
CA ILE A 45 -7.06 11.81 14.79
C ILE A 45 -6.17 12.28 13.64
N VAL A 46 -6.21 11.59 12.50
CA VAL A 46 -5.24 11.79 11.41
C VAL A 46 -5.67 12.91 10.45
N VAL A 47 -6.98 13.15 10.26
CA VAL A 47 -7.50 14.20 9.36
C VAL A 47 -6.97 15.61 9.66
N PRO A 48 -6.91 16.09 10.91
CA PRO A 48 -6.33 17.40 11.21
C PRO A 48 -4.88 17.53 10.73
N GLY A 49 -4.07 16.49 10.95
CA GLY A 49 -2.68 16.45 10.48
C GLY A 49 -2.59 16.47 8.95
N ALA A 50 -3.42 15.67 8.27
CA ALA A 50 -3.46 15.64 6.81
C ALA A 50 -3.84 16.99 6.19
N ILE A 51 -4.80 17.70 6.78
CA ILE A 51 -5.19 19.05 6.35
C ILE A 51 -3.99 20.00 6.44
N VAL A 52 -3.29 20.02 7.58
CA VAL A 52 -2.09 20.86 7.77
C VAL A 52 -1.01 20.51 6.74
N THR A 53 -0.76 19.22 6.49
CA THR A 53 0.22 18.78 5.49
C THR A 53 -0.17 19.23 4.08
N ILE A 54 -1.45 19.13 3.70
CA ILE A 54 -1.94 19.61 2.39
C ILE A 54 -1.69 21.11 2.24
N PHE A 55 -2.01 21.92 3.27
CA PHE A 55 -1.77 23.36 3.23
C PHE A 55 -0.28 23.71 3.08
N VAL A 56 0.59 23.03 3.84
CA VAL A 56 2.04 23.24 3.75
C VAL A 56 2.57 22.86 2.36
N LEU A 57 2.17 21.70 1.84
CA LEU A 57 2.59 21.26 0.51
C LEU A 57 2.08 22.20 -0.59
N TRP A 58 0.83 22.65 -0.48
CA TRP A 58 0.28 23.64 -1.40
C TRP A 58 1.06 24.95 -1.35
N TRP A 59 1.29 25.51 -0.17
CA TRP A 59 2.05 26.76 0.00
C TRP A 59 3.46 26.67 -0.60
N LEU A 60 4.14 25.55 -0.36
CA LEU A 60 5.48 25.32 -0.91
C LEU A 60 5.47 25.09 -2.42
N SER A 61 4.39 24.52 -2.99
CA SER A 61 4.34 24.13 -4.40
C SER A 61 3.68 25.18 -5.32
N HIS A 62 2.95 26.16 -4.76
CA HIS A 62 2.08 27.07 -5.52
C HIS A 62 2.81 27.97 -6.54
N GLY A 63 4.14 28.14 -6.43
CA GLY A 63 4.94 28.95 -7.33
C GLY A 63 5.79 28.17 -8.36
N TYR A 64 5.67 26.84 -8.41
CA TYR A 64 6.46 26.01 -9.32
C TYR A 64 5.68 25.70 -10.59
N ASP A 65 6.13 26.23 -11.73
CA ASP A 65 5.66 25.81 -13.05
C ASP A 65 6.23 24.43 -13.38
N VAL A 66 5.37 23.42 -13.41
CA VAL A 66 5.77 22.05 -13.75
C VAL A 66 5.82 21.96 -15.26
N THR A 67 6.98 22.25 -15.85
CA THR A 67 7.23 21.97 -17.27
C THR A 67 7.18 20.45 -17.45
N GLN A 68 6.04 19.95 -17.93
CA GLN A 68 5.82 18.52 -18.21
C GLN A 68 6.86 18.04 -19.23
N THR A 69 8.01 17.56 -18.73
CA THR A 69 9.15 17.22 -19.60
C THR A 69 8.99 15.85 -20.24
N LYS A 70 8.01 15.06 -19.78
CA LYS A 70 7.71 13.72 -20.28
C LYS A 70 6.22 13.43 -20.20
N THR A 71 5.64 13.00 -21.32
CA THR A 71 4.37 12.30 -21.35
C THR A 71 4.59 10.93 -20.72
N TYR A 72 4.06 10.70 -19.52
CA TYR A 72 4.01 9.36 -18.96
C TYR A 72 2.77 8.69 -19.54
N ASP A 73 2.99 7.68 -20.40
CA ASP A 73 1.90 6.85 -20.88
C ASP A 73 1.34 6.04 -19.70
N PHE A 74 0.10 6.35 -19.32
CA PHE A 74 -0.54 5.74 -18.17
C PHE A 74 -1.28 4.48 -18.60
N GLU A 75 -0.78 3.32 -18.18
CA GLU A 75 -1.36 2.03 -18.54
C GLU A 75 -2.36 1.55 -17.48
N TRP A 76 -3.64 1.83 -17.71
CA TRP A 76 -4.75 1.47 -16.82
C TRP A 76 -4.79 -0.02 -16.45
N VAL A 77 -4.37 -0.90 -17.36
CA VAL A 77 -4.37 -2.36 -17.15
C VAL A 77 -3.49 -2.76 -15.96
N LYS A 78 -2.35 -2.08 -15.76
CA LYS A 78 -1.42 -2.35 -14.65
C LYS A 78 -1.97 -1.93 -13.28
N VAL A 79 -3.01 -1.09 -13.26
CA VAL A 79 -3.67 -0.62 -12.03
C VAL A 79 -4.75 -1.62 -11.55
N VAL A 80 -5.26 -2.47 -12.44
CA VAL A 80 -6.38 -3.40 -12.15
C VAL A 80 -6.11 -4.33 -10.96
N PRO A 81 -4.94 -5.00 -10.83
CA PRO A 81 -4.68 -5.90 -9.70
C PRO A 81 -4.79 -5.20 -8.36
N TYR A 82 -4.31 -3.95 -8.29
CA TYR A 82 -4.36 -3.16 -7.07
C TYR A 82 -5.78 -2.77 -6.67
N LEU A 83 -6.59 -2.28 -7.63
CA LEU A 83 -7.99 -1.92 -7.37
C LEU A 83 -8.81 -3.13 -6.93
N LEU A 84 -8.58 -4.29 -7.56
CA LEU A 84 -9.24 -5.53 -7.19
C LEU A 84 -8.92 -5.94 -5.75
N VAL A 85 -7.63 -5.91 -5.36
CA VAL A 85 -7.21 -6.19 -3.98
C VAL A 85 -7.92 -5.24 -3.00
N LEU A 86 -7.96 -3.94 -3.31
CA LEU A 86 -8.59 -2.94 -2.45
C LEU A 86 -10.10 -3.20 -2.28
N ILE A 87 -10.82 -3.46 -3.37
CA ILE A 87 -12.27 -3.69 -3.34
C ILE A 87 -12.61 -4.96 -2.55
N LEU A 88 -11.95 -6.09 -2.87
CA LEU A 88 -12.23 -7.37 -2.21
C LEU A 88 -11.96 -7.32 -0.71
N ALA A 89 -10.90 -6.60 -0.33
CA ALA A 89 -10.51 -6.46 1.05
C ALA A 89 -11.46 -5.53 1.84
N VAL A 90 -12.03 -4.48 1.20
CA VAL A 90 -13.11 -3.65 1.78
C VAL A 90 -14.41 -4.43 1.96
N ILE A 91 -14.73 -5.36 1.05
CA ILE A 91 -15.91 -6.24 1.15
C ILE A 91 -15.76 -7.28 2.29
N GLY A 92 -14.56 -7.41 2.88
CA GLY A 92 -14.31 -8.28 4.03
C GLY A 92 -13.97 -9.73 3.67
N ILE A 93 -13.50 -9.97 2.43
CA ILE A 93 -12.96 -11.27 2.03
C ILE A 93 -11.67 -11.55 2.81
N ASN A 94 -11.36 -12.82 3.04
CA ASN A 94 -10.14 -13.22 3.73
C ASN A 94 -8.90 -12.64 3.04
N VAL A 95 -8.13 -11.86 3.80
CA VAL A 95 -6.94 -11.13 3.36
C VAL A 95 -5.94 -12.04 2.66
N VAL A 96 -5.71 -13.26 3.17
CA VAL A 96 -4.77 -14.22 2.55
C VAL A 96 -5.20 -14.57 1.14
N LEU A 97 -6.51 -14.79 0.93
CA LEU A 97 -7.07 -15.13 -0.37
C LEU A 97 -7.01 -13.93 -1.33
N VAL A 98 -7.31 -12.73 -0.82
CA VAL A 98 -7.21 -11.49 -1.61
C VAL A 98 -5.77 -11.23 -2.08
N LEU A 99 -4.78 -11.38 -1.19
CA LEU A 99 -3.38 -11.17 -1.52
C LEU A 99 -2.86 -12.21 -2.53
N LEU A 100 -3.18 -13.49 -2.34
CA LEU A 100 -2.85 -14.54 -3.31
C LEU A 100 -3.47 -14.27 -4.68
N GLY A 101 -4.75 -13.89 -4.71
CA GLY A 101 -5.43 -13.53 -5.96
C GLY A 101 -4.79 -12.32 -6.65
N GLY A 102 -4.40 -11.31 -5.88
CA GLY A 102 -3.69 -10.13 -6.40
C GLY A 102 -2.33 -10.47 -7.01
N ILE A 103 -1.55 -11.35 -6.35
CA ILE A 103 -0.26 -11.82 -6.86
C ILE A 103 -0.47 -12.56 -8.19
N LEU A 104 -1.40 -13.52 -8.24
CA LEU A 104 -1.69 -14.29 -9.46
C LEU A 104 -2.14 -13.40 -10.61
N LEU A 105 -3.01 -12.43 -10.34
CA LEU A 105 -3.51 -11.51 -11.36
C LEU A 105 -2.40 -10.57 -11.86
N SER A 106 -1.56 -10.05 -10.96
CA SER A 106 -0.39 -9.23 -11.32
C SER A 106 0.62 -10.02 -12.17
N SER A 107 0.91 -11.26 -11.78
CA SER A 107 1.74 -12.18 -12.54
C SER A 107 1.20 -12.44 -13.94
N LEU A 108 -0.11 -12.68 -14.07
CA LEU A 108 -0.75 -12.94 -15.35
C LEU A 108 -0.69 -11.72 -16.27
N ILE A 109 -1.03 -10.53 -15.76
CA ILE A 109 -0.97 -9.28 -16.53
C ILE A 109 0.46 -8.99 -16.98
N GLY A 110 1.45 -9.15 -16.10
CA GLY A 110 2.85 -8.91 -16.45
C GLY A 110 3.41 -9.88 -17.49
N LEU A 111 2.96 -11.14 -17.50
CA LEU A 111 3.31 -12.13 -18.53
C LEU A 111 2.62 -11.84 -19.88
N ILE A 112 1.34 -11.44 -19.87
CA ILE A 112 0.56 -11.16 -21.10
C ILE A 112 1.04 -9.86 -21.76
N ASP A 113 1.31 -8.82 -20.97
CA ASP A 113 1.78 -7.52 -21.46
C ASP A 113 3.27 -7.54 -21.85
N GLY A 114 3.98 -8.64 -21.58
CA GLY A 114 5.40 -8.78 -21.87
C GLY A 114 6.31 -7.94 -20.96
N SER A 115 5.77 -7.44 -19.83
CA SER A 115 6.54 -6.68 -18.84
C SER A 115 7.66 -7.51 -18.19
N PHE A 116 7.45 -8.82 -18.05
CA PHE A 116 8.47 -9.77 -17.62
C PHE A 116 8.15 -11.18 -18.15
N ASP A 117 9.16 -12.03 -18.28
CA ASP A 117 9.04 -13.44 -18.62
C ASP A 117 8.93 -14.31 -17.35
N LEU A 118 8.86 -15.63 -17.52
CA LEU A 118 8.84 -16.59 -16.40
C LEU A 118 10.05 -16.43 -15.46
N GLY A 119 11.21 -16.09 -16.01
CA GLY A 119 12.41 -15.79 -15.21
C GLY A 119 12.25 -14.50 -14.39
N GLY A 120 11.72 -13.45 -14.99
CA GLY A 120 11.41 -12.19 -14.32
C GLY A 120 10.33 -12.33 -13.24
N LEU A 121 9.34 -13.20 -13.43
CA LEU A 121 8.35 -13.52 -12.39
C LEU A 121 9.02 -14.17 -11.17
N LEU A 122 9.86 -15.19 -11.38
CA LEU A 122 10.60 -15.84 -10.29
C LEU A 122 11.53 -14.85 -9.57
N LYS A 123 12.18 -13.96 -10.33
CA LYS A 123 13.03 -12.91 -9.77
C LYS A 123 12.22 -11.94 -8.91
N ALA A 124 11.08 -11.45 -9.41
CA ALA A 124 10.20 -10.55 -8.67
C ALA A 124 9.66 -11.21 -7.38
N ALA A 125 9.30 -12.49 -7.44
CA ALA A 125 8.90 -13.25 -6.26
C ALA A 125 10.05 -13.37 -5.24
N SER A 126 11.27 -13.66 -5.71
CA SER A 126 12.46 -13.73 -4.85
C SER A 126 12.79 -12.39 -4.21
N GLU A 127 12.73 -11.29 -4.96
CA GLU A 127 12.95 -9.93 -4.45
C GLU A 127 11.90 -9.56 -3.39
N GLY A 128 10.65 -9.96 -3.58
CA GLY A 128 9.60 -9.78 -2.57
C GLY A 128 9.89 -10.51 -1.27
N VAL A 129 10.34 -11.77 -1.34
CA VAL A 129 10.72 -12.55 -0.15
C VAL A 129 11.93 -11.93 0.55
N LEU A 130 12.96 -11.54 -0.19
CA LEU A 130 14.15 -10.89 0.35
C LEU A 130 13.82 -9.55 1.01
N GLY A 131 12.91 -8.78 0.42
CA GLY A 131 12.46 -7.50 0.99
C GLY A 131 11.77 -7.63 2.36
N MET A 132 11.25 -8.81 2.69
CA MET A 132 10.64 -9.09 4.00
C MET A 132 11.62 -9.70 5.01
N GLN A 133 12.85 -10.03 4.60
CA GLN A 133 13.82 -10.74 5.42
C GLN A 133 14.13 -10.03 6.73
N ASP A 134 14.34 -8.71 6.70
CA ASP A 134 14.69 -7.93 7.89
C ASP A 134 13.58 -7.97 8.95
N ILE A 135 12.32 -7.80 8.50
CA ILE A 135 11.14 -7.87 9.37
C ILE A 135 10.96 -9.28 9.92
N ALA A 136 11.17 -10.31 9.10
CA ALA A 136 11.09 -11.71 9.54
C ALA A 136 12.14 -12.04 10.60
N MET A 137 13.38 -11.55 10.47
CA MET A 137 14.41 -11.73 11.50
C MET A 137 14.04 -11.02 12.81
N ILE A 138 13.54 -9.79 12.75
CA ILE A 138 13.08 -9.07 13.94
C ILE A 138 11.91 -9.81 14.61
N ALA A 139 10.96 -10.32 13.83
CA ALA A 139 9.83 -11.09 14.35
C ALA A 139 10.28 -12.37 15.06
N LEU A 140 11.28 -13.09 14.52
CA LEU A 140 11.86 -14.28 15.16
C LEU A 140 12.57 -13.94 16.48
N LEU A 141 13.32 -12.84 16.52
CA LEU A 141 14.02 -12.38 17.73
C LEU A 141 13.04 -11.97 18.83
N ILE A 142 11.97 -11.24 18.49
CA ILE A 142 10.94 -10.84 19.46
C ILE A 142 10.07 -12.03 19.88
N GLY A 143 9.80 -12.95 18.95
CA GLY A 143 9.01 -14.16 19.17
C GLY A 143 9.70 -15.24 20.02
N GLY A 144 10.99 -15.04 20.34
CA GLY A 144 11.72 -15.88 21.30
C GLY A 144 12.44 -17.07 20.67
N MET A 145 13.29 -16.82 19.67
CA MET A 145 14.59 -17.52 19.70
C MET A 145 15.36 -17.16 20.96
#